data_AF-A0A8T7L4C6-F1
#
_entry.id   AF-A0A8T7L4C6-F1
#
_cell.length_a   1.000
_cell.length_b   1.000
_cell.length_c   1.000
_cell.angle_alpha   90.00
_cell.angle_beta   90.00
_cell.angle_gamma   90.00
#
_symmetry.space_group_name_H-M   'P 1'
#
loop_
_entity.id
_entity.type
_entity.pdbx_description
1 polymer ?
#
loop_
_entity_poly.entity_id
_entity_poly.type
_entity_poly.pdbx_seq_one_letter_code
_entity_poly.pdbx_strand_id
1 'polypeptide(L)'
;MKPKNIKRLQERGKDLRAYILNPNLVVVESTSHPLANHVVTIKYLPDDRIYARCTCPWAINGGVACSHVIAALEHLAEVRGRRLSFWTNEADAQRQKHRLFFLTGGQRNDGVWITSRSTRCAKRHHRTNEAA
;
A
#
# COMPACT_ATOMS: atom_id res chain seq x y z
N MET A 1 -4.45 15.61 2.70
CA MET A 1 -3.75 16.14 1.51
C MET A 1 -3.39 14.97 0.63
N LYS A 2 -3.99 14.86 -0.56
CA LYS A 2 -3.60 13.89 -1.58
C LYS A 2 -2.36 14.31 -2.37
N PRO A 3 -1.53 13.36 -2.83
CA PRO A 3 -0.38 13.67 -3.66
C PRO A 3 -0.80 14.11 -5.06
N LYS A 4 -0.11 15.12 -5.61
CA LYS A 4 -0.35 15.60 -7.00
C LYS A 4 0.08 14.58 -8.05
N ASN A 5 1.21 13.90 -7.82
CA ASN A 5 1.83 12.98 -8.78
C ASN A 5 1.89 11.55 -8.22
N ILE A 6 0.74 10.89 -8.09
CA ILE A 6 0.65 9.54 -7.48
C ILE A 6 1.47 8.49 -8.22
N LYS A 7 1.56 8.57 -9.56
CA LYS A 7 2.32 7.60 -10.36
C LYS A 7 3.83 7.69 -10.11
N ARG A 8 4.37 8.90 -9.96
CA ARG A 8 5.77 9.11 -9.58
C ARG A 8 6.07 8.57 -8.18
N LEU A 9 5.11 8.70 -7.25
CA LEU A 9 5.25 8.10 -5.92
C LEU A 9 5.18 6.58 -5.97
N GLN A 10 4.33 6.02 -6.84
CA GLN A 10 4.26 4.58 -7.07
C GLN A 10 5.56 4.04 -7.66
N GLU A 11 6.16 4.72 -8.64
CA GLU A 11 7.47 4.35 -9.17
C GLU A 11 8.53 4.33 -8.09
N ARG A 12 8.65 5.41 -7.31
CA ARG A 12 9.57 5.48 -6.17
C ARG A 12 9.31 4.40 -5.12
N GLY A 13 8.04 4.03 -4.91
CA GLY A 13 7.65 3.00 -3.95
C GLY A 13 8.20 1.62 -4.28
N LYS A 14 8.35 1.29 -5.57
CA LYS A 14 8.87 -0.01 -6.03
C LYS A 14 10.33 -0.24 -5.64
N ASP A 15 11.10 0.84 -5.51
CA ASP A 15 12.52 0.77 -5.16
C ASP A 15 12.73 0.70 -3.64
N LEU A 16 11.66 0.82 -2.84
CA LEU A 16 11.74 0.76 -1.38
C LEU A 16 11.68 -0.68 -0.88
N ARG A 17 12.55 -1.00 0.08
CA ARG A 17 12.49 -2.26 0.81
C ARG A 17 11.46 -2.16 1.92
N ALA A 18 10.56 -3.14 1.96
CA ALA A 18 9.53 -3.26 2.98
C ALA A 18 9.65 -4.62 3.69
N TYR A 19 9.48 -4.60 5.00
CA TYR A 19 9.48 -5.79 5.85
C TYR A 19 8.13 -5.89 6.58
N ILE A 20 7.41 -6.98 6.35
CA ILE A 20 6.13 -7.23 7.01
C ILE A 20 6.41 -7.79 8.40
N LEU A 21 6.09 -7.04 9.44
CA LEU A 21 6.14 -7.55 10.82
C LEU A 21 4.88 -8.34 11.13
N ASN A 22 3.73 -7.84 10.68
CA ASN A 22 2.44 -8.53 10.70
C ASN A 22 1.50 -7.90 9.63
N PRO A 23 0.32 -8.49 9.35
CA PRO A 23 -0.59 -7.99 8.31
C PRO A 23 -1.06 -6.53 8.46
N ASN A 24 -0.89 -5.94 9.64
CA ASN A 24 -1.30 -4.58 9.98
C ASN A 24 -0.11 -3.63 10.23
N LEU A 25 1.13 -4.13 10.18
CA LEU A 25 2.33 -3.38 10.51
C LEU A 25 3.48 -3.75 9.57
N VAL A 26 3.92 -2.78 8.79
CA VAL A 26 5.01 -2.93 7.81
C VAL A 26 6.06 -1.87 8.08
N VAL A 27 7.32 -2.26 8.11
CA VAL A 27 8.46 -1.35 8.22
C VAL A 27 9.00 -1.11 6.81
N VAL A 28 9.25 0.14 6.45
CA VAL A 28 9.78 0.51 5.13
C VAL A 28 11.05 1.33 5.31
N GLU A 29 12.12 0.93 4.64
CA GLU A 29 13.40 1.64 4.67
C GLU A 29 13.25 3.02 3.99
N SER A 30 13.92 4.03 4.54
CA SER A 30 14.03 5.32 3.87
C SER A 30 15.08 5.28 2.76
N THR A 31 14.74 5.78 1.57
CA THR A 31 15.70 5.96 0.47
C THR A 31 16.75 7.02 0.75
N SER A 32 16.46 8.00 1.60
CA SER A 32 17.38 9.11 1.87
C SER A 32 18.31 8.85 3.05
N HIS A 33 17.95 7.93 3.95
CA HIS A 33 18.73 7.59 5.14
C HIS A 33 18.53 6.10 5.47
N PRO A 34 19.47 5.20 5.13
CA PRO A 34 19.32 3.76 5.33
C PRO A 34 19.12 3.34 6.78
N LEU A 35 19.54 4.17 7.74
CA LEU A 35 19.34 3.95 9.18
C LEU A 35 17.97 4.44 9.69
N ALA A 36 17.21 5.16 8.85
CA ALA A 36 15.88 5.63 9.18
C ALA A 36 14.83 4.69 8.59
N ASN A 37 14.05 4.07 9.47
CA ASN A 37 12.91 3.25 9.09
C ASN A 37 11.61 4.00 9.33
N HIS A 38 10.67 3.85 8.40
CA HIS A 38 9.31 4.36 8.55
C HIS A 38 8.36 3.21 8.84
N VAL A 39 7.55 3.38 9.88
CA VAL A 39 6.55 2.39 10.26
C VAL A 39 5.24 2.75 9.57
N VAL A 40 4.64 1.77 8.91
CA VAL A 40 3.34 1.88 8.24
C VAL A 40 2.35 0.97 8.94
N THR A 41 1.30 1.56 9.51
CA THR A 41 0.15 0.85 10.07
C THR A 41 -0.97 0.77 9.05
N ILE A 42 -1.60 -0.40 8.94
CA ILE A 42 -2.61 -0.69 7.91
C ILE A 42 -3.81 -1.35 8.58
N LYS A 43 -5.02 -0.88 8.25
CA LYS A 43 -6.29 -1.45 8.68
C LYS A 43 -7.24 -1.54 7.49
N TYR A 44 -7.67 -2.75 7.17
CA TYR A 44 -8.71 -3.01 6.18
C TYR A 44 -10.08 -2.80 6.83
N LEU A 45 -10.94 -2.02 6.19
CA LEU A 45 -12.30 -1.74 6.65
C LEU A 45 -13.33 -2.53 5.81
N PRO A 46 -14.56 -2.75 6.32
CA PRO A 46 -15.55 -3.61 5.68
C PRO A 46 -16.07 -3.14 4.31
N ASP A 47 -15.85 -1.89 3.94
CA ASP A 47 -16.40 -1.24 2.74
C ASP A 47 -15.33 -0.96 1.67
N ASP A 48 -14.39 -1.90 1.52
CA ASP A 48 -13.25 -1.80 0.61
C ASP A 48 -12.39 -0.54 0.85
N ARG A 49 -12.52 0.10 2.02
CA ARG A 49 -11.61 1.14 2.47
C ARG A 49 -10.38 0.55 3.15
N ILE A 50 -9.23 1.15 2.88
CA ILE A 50 -7.98 0.84 3.54
C ILE A 50 -7.57 2.09 4.29
N TYR A 51 -7.45 1.98 5.60
CA TYR A 51 -6.81 3.00 6.41
C TYR A 51 -5.32 2.68 6.49
N ALA A 52 -4.46 3.60 6.09
CA ALA A 52 -3.03 3.46 6.29
C ALA A 52 -2.39 4.74 6.80
N ARG A 53 -1.48 4.61 7.76
CA ARG A 53 -0.73 5.72 8.33
C ARG A 53 0.75 5.38 8.37
N CYS A 54 1.58 6.34 7.98
CA CYS A 54 3.03 6.22 8.02
C CYS A 54 3.61 7.19 9.06
N THR A 55 4.78 6.90 9.59
CA THR A 55 5.52 7.80 10.49
C THR A 55 6.36 8.85 9.77
N CYS A 56 6.30 8.95 8.43
CA CYS A 56 7.07 9.97 7.71
C CYS A 56 6.45 11.38 7.84
N PRO A 57 7.24 12.46 7.64
CA PRO A 57 6.74 13.83 7.78
C PRO A 57 5.49 14.15 6.94
N TRP A 58 5.39 13.59 5.73
CA TRP A 58 4.20 13.75 4.89
C TRP A 58 2.93 13.26 5.59
N ALA A 59 2.98 12.05 6.16
CA ALA A 59 1.84 11.44 6.82
C ALA A 59 1.55 12.08 8.19
N ILE A 60 2.58 12.52 8.92
CA ILE A 60 2.44 13.31 10.15
C ILE A 60 1.66 14.60 9.86
N ASN A 61 1.95 15.27 8.75
CA ASN A 61 1.27 16.49 8.32
C ASN A 61 -0.10 16.23 7.62
N GLY A 62 -0.72 15.07 7.83
CA GLY A 62 -2.05 14.74 7.28
C GLY A 62 -2.06 14.41 5.78
N GLY A 63 -0.90 14.08 5.22
CA GLY A 63 -0.76 13.56 3.88
C GLY A 63 -1.15 12.07 3.78
N VAL A 64 -1.74 11.68 2.66
CA VAL A 64 -2.10 10.28 2.37
C VAL A 64 -1.21 9.72 1.26
N ALA A 65 -1.08 8.40 1.17
CA ALA A 65 -0.39 7.70 0.08
C ALA A 65 1.05 8.18 -0.21
N CYS A 66 1.88 8.32 0.83
CA CYS A 66 3.32 8.49 0.62
C CYS A 66 3.93 7.24 -0.04
N SER A 67 5.15 7.38 -0.58
CA SER A 67 5.89 6.25 -1.18
C SER A 67 6.02 5.06 -0.23
N HIS A 68 6.19 5.28 1.08
CA HIS A 68 6.26 4.19 2.07
C HIS A 68 4.93 3.43 2.20
N VAL A 69 3.79 4.13 2.21
CA VAL A 69 2.47 3.47 2.25
C VAL A 69 2.25 2.65 0.97
N ILE A 70 2.65 3.20 -0.18
CA ILE A 70 2.55 2.49 -1.45
C ILE A 70 3.41 1.22 -1.42
N ALA A 71 4.68 1.33 -1.03
CA ALA A 71 5.60 0.20 -0.93
C ALA A 71 5.07 -0.88 0.02
N ALA A 72 4.58 -0.48 1.19
CA ALA A 72 4.01 -1.41 2.17
C ALA A 72 2.79 -2.18 1.61
N LEU A 73 1.87 -1.47 0.94
CA LEU A 73 0.68 -2.08 0.36
C LEU A 73 1.01 -2.95 -0.86
N GLU A 74 1.94 -2.52 -1.71
CA GLU A 74 2.42 -3.32 -2.84
C GLU A 74 3.06 -4.62 -2.33
N HIS A 75 3.93 -4.55 -1.34
CA HIS A 75 4.58 -5.74 -0.78
C HIS A 75 3.58 -6.72 -0.14
N LEU A 76 2.60 -6.23 0.62
CA LEU A 76 1.50 -7.06 1.14
C LEU A 76 0.63 -7.69 0.05
N ALA A 77 0.44 -6.99 -1.07
CA ALA A 77 -0.31 -7.52 -2.21
C ALA A 77 0.49 -8.57 -2.97
N GLU A 78 1.79 -8.36 -3.14
CA GLU A 78 2.71 -9.29 -3.80
C GLU A 78 2.78 -10.63 -3.08
N VAL A 79 2.88 -10.62 -1.75
CA VAL A 79 2.80 -11.83 -0.91
C VAL A 79 1.50 -12.61 -1.15
N ARG A 80 0.42 -11.91 -1.52
CA ARG A 80 -0.89 -12.50 -1.85
C ARG A 80 -1.09 -12.79 -3.34
N GLY A 81 -0.04 -12.71 -4.17
CA GLY A 81 -0.12 -12.94 -5.61
C GLY A 81 -0.97 -11.89 -6.33
N ARG A 82 -0.92 -10.64 -5.86
CA ARG A 82 -1.65 -9.51 -6.45
C ARG A 82 -0.72 -8.34 -6.73
N ARG A 83 -1.14 -7.49 -7.66
CA ARG A 83 -0.47 -6.24 -7.98
C ARG A 83 -1.42 -5.08 -7.86
N LEU A 84 -0.95 -3.99 -7.25
CA LEU A 84 -1.72 -2.77 -7.04
C LEU A 84 -1.35 -1.69 -8.06
N SER A 85 -2.32 -0.83 -8.36
CA SER A 85 -2.11 0.43 -9.07
C SER A 85 -2.89 1.53 -8.36
N PHE A 86 -2.29 2.72 -8.28
CA PHE A 86 -2.84 3.84 -7.50
C PHE A 86 -3.31 4.97 -8.41
N TRP A 87 -4.39 5.65 -8.03
CA TRP A 87 -5.07 6.66 -8.84
C TRP A 87 -5.58 7.81 -7.98
N THR A 88 -5.44 9.05 -8.46
CA THR A 88 -5.98 10.25 -7.78
C THR A 88 -7.46 10.50 -8.09
N ASN A 89 -7.98 9.86 -9.13
CA ASN A 89 -9.35 10.00 -9.63
C ASN A 89 -10.04 8.63 -9.65
N GLU A 90 -11.29 8.59 -9.18
CA GLU A 90 -12.13 7.40 -9.15
C GLU A 90 -12.45 6.90 -10.55
N ALA A 91 -12.84 7.80 -11.46
CA ALA A 91 -13.26 7.42 -12.81
C ALA A 91 -12.13 6.68 -13.56
N ASP A 92 -10.89 7.13 -13.42
CA ASP A 92 -9.72 6.50 -14.03
C ASP A 92 -9.43 5.11 -13.46
N ALA A 93 -9.68 4.94 -12.16
CA ALA A 93 -9.53 3.66 -11.46
C ALA A 93 -10.63 2.67 -11.86
N GLN A 94 -11.89 3.13 -11.92
CA GLN A 94 -13.04 2.32 -12.35
C GLN A 94 -12.87 1.80 -13.79
N ARG A 95 -12.30 2.61 -14.70
CA ARG A 95 -12.01 2.19 -16.09
C ARG A 95 -11.10 0.96 -16.18
N GLN A 96 -10.33 0.64 -15.13
CA GLN A 96 -9.46 -0.54 -15.11
C GLN A 96 -10.22 -1.86 -14.97
N LYS A 97 -11.51 -1.84 -14.58
CA LYS A 97 -12.35 -3.06 -14.41
C LYS A 97 -11.68 -4.11 -13.50
N HIS A 98 -11.07 -3.64 -12.42
CA HIS A 98 -10.42 -4.46 -11.40
C HIS A 98 -11.04 -4.17 -10.03
N ARG A 99 -10.77 -5.02 -9.03
CA ARG A 99 -11.24 -4.77 -7.66
C ARG A 99 -10.72 -3.41 -7.19
N LEU A 100 -11.63 -2.56 -6.75
CA LEU A 100 -11.39 -1.19 -6.38
C LEU A 100 -11.40 -1.06 -4.85
N PHE A 101 -10.45 -0.30 -4.33
CA PHE A 101 -10.36 0.06 -2.91
C PHE A 101 -10.12 1.55 -2.78
N PHE A 102 -10.48 2.11 -1.63
CA PHE A 102 -10.21 3.50 -1.31
C PHE A 102 -9.23 3.62 -0.14
N LEU A 103 -8.06 4.21 -0.39
CA LEU A 103 -7.04 4.46 0.62
C LEU A 103 -7.28 5.82 1.28
N THR A 104 -7.44 5.79 2.61
CA THR A 104 -7.53 6.99 3.45
C THR A 104 -6.45 6.97 4.55
N GLY A 105 -6.02 8.15 4.98
CA GLY A 105 -5.12 8.33 6.12
C GLY A 105 -5.75 9.04 7.32
N GLY A 106 -7.07 9.31 7.31
CA GLY A 106 -7.70 10.06 8.39
C GLY A 106 -9.18 10.39 8.18
N GLN A 107 -9.68 11.33 8.99
CA GLN A 107 -11.07 11.78 9.05
C GLN A 107 -11.54 12.61 7.83
N ARG A 108 -10.63 12.95 6.90
CA ARG A 108 -11.01 13.68 5.68
C ARG A 108 -11.30 12.67 4.58
N ASN A 109 -12.39 12.86 3.83
CA ASN A 109 -12.73 12.11 2.60
C ASN A 109 -11.75 12.39 1.43
N ASP A 110 -10.49 12.72 1.72
CA ASP A 110 -9.41 13.00 0.78
C ASP A 110 -8.46 11.81 0.77
N GLY A 111 -8.51 11.01 -0.31
CA GLY A 111 -7.83 9.73 -0.42
C GLY A 111 -7.35 9.44 -1.83
N VAL A 112 -6.88 8.20 -2.05
CA VAL A 112 -6.50 7.71 -3.37
C VAL A 112 -7.17 6.37 -3.64
N TRP A 113 -7.44 6.10 -4.91
CA TRP A 113 -8.07 4.86 -5.35
C TRP A 113 -7.01 3.83 -5.68
N ILE A 114 -7.27 2.58 -5.31
CA ILE A 114 -6.39 1.46 -5.56
C ILE A 114 -7.14 0.42 -6.37
N THR A 115 -6.56 0.01 -7.49
CA THR A 115 -7.05 -1.14 -8.26
C THR A 115 -6.14 -2.32 -8.02
N SER A 116 -6.71 -3.51 -7.77
CA SER A 116 -5.95 -4.74 -7.54
C SER A 116 -6.23 -5.80 -8.60
N ARG A 117 -5.18 -6.24 -9.29
CA ARG A 117 -5.24 -7.35 -10.25
C ARG A 117 -4.50 -8.58 -9.73
N SER A 118 -4.98 -9.76 -10.09
CA SER A 118 -4.25 -11.00 -9.83
C SER A 118 -3.02 -11.08 -10.73
N THR A 119 -1.89 -11.47 -10.16
CA THR A 119 -0.75 -11.92 -10.97
C THR A 119 -0.91 -13.42 -11.18
N ARG A 120 -0.82 -13.89 -12.42
CA ARG A 120 -1.02 -15.32 -12.77
C ARG A 120 0.00 -16.27 -12.09
N CYS A 121 0.98 -15.74 -11.37
CA CYS A 121 1.98 -16.48 -10.61
C CYS A 121 1.60 -16.61 -9.12
N ALA A 122 0.37 -17.02 -8.81
CA ALA A 122 -0.10 -17.27 -7.45
C ALA A 122 -0.26 -18.77 -7.16
N LYS A 123 0.66 -19.61 -7.66
CA LYS A 123 0.73 -21.03 -7.30
C LYS A 123 2.07 -21.32 -6.63
N ARG A 124 1.99 -21.92 -5.43
CA ARG A 124 3.05 -22.37 -4.50
C ARG A 124 3.57 -21.31 -3.53
N HIS A 125 3.05 -21.32 -2.30
CA HIS A 125 3.83 -21.60 -1.07
C HIS A 125 2.93 -21.41 0.16
N HIS A 126 2.10 -22.42 0.44
CA HIS A 126 1.66 -22.69 1.81
C HIS A 126 1.50 -24.20 1.98
N ARG A 127 2.65 -24.88 2.14
CA ARG A 127 2.75 -26.12 2.91
C ARG A 127 3.48 -25.73 4.18
N THR A 128 2.73 -25.46 5.25
CA THR A 128 3.26 -25.52 6.60
C THR A 128 2.80 -26.85 7.18
N ASN A 129 3.76 -27.55 7.76
CA ASN A 129 3.70 -28.89 8.31
C ASN A 129 2.55 -29.06 9.32
N GLU A 130 1.68 -30.04 9.07
CA GLU A 130 1.16 -30.89 10.13
C GLU A 130 1.98 -32.18 10.08
N ALA A 131 2.84 -32.36 11.07
CA ALA A 131 3.53 -33.61 11.33
C ALA A 131 3.37 -33.91 12.82
N ALA A 132 2.66 -35.02 13.06
CA ALA A 132 2.66 -35.92 14.22
C ALA A 132 2.40 -35.31 15.60
#